data_AF-A0A8S9P7N7-F1
#
_entry.id   AF-A0A8S9P7N7-F1
#
_cell.length_a   1.000
_cell.length_b   1.000
_cell.length_c   1.000
_cell.angle_alpha   90.00
_cell.angle_beta   90.00
_cell.angle_gamma   90.00
#
_symmetry.space_group_name_H-M   'P 1'
#
loop_
_entity.id
_entity.type
_entity.pdbx_description
1 polymer ?
#
loop_
_entity_poly.entity_id
_entity_poly.type
_entity_poly.pdbx_seq_one_letter_code
_entity_poly.pdbx_strand_id
1 'polypeptide(L)'
;MEVSTWPDISHLSVSRPELTNVLRQMGQLVKWPQKMNAPDSLRNPGLWCDFHRDQGHQKEDCVALKIEVNKLLKKGHLREFLSEKAKSHLSKETTGRPTEAAPLSPPPQD
;
A
#
# COMPACT_ATOMS: atom_id res chain seq x y z
N MET A 1 21.43 -20.63 4.23
CA MET A 1 20.60 -20.26 3.07
C MET A 1 19.26 -19.83 3.61
N GLU A 2 18.99 -18.53 3.72
CA GLU A 2 17.68 -18.07 4.19
C GLU A 2 16.66 -18.36 3.08
N VAL A 3 15.86 -19.40 3.29
CA VAL A 3 14.71 -19.66 2.44
C VAL A 3 13.90 -18.38 2.46
N SER A 4 13.56 -17.84 1.29
CA SER A 4 12.85 -16.56 1.18
C SER A 4 11.41 -16.74 1.66
N THR A 5 11.22 -16.88 2.97
CA THR A 5 9.92 -16.94 3.63
C THR A 5 9.30 -15.57 3.57
N TRP A 6 7.97 -15.52 3.46
CA TRP A 6 7.25 -14.26 3.52
C TRP A 6 7.54 -13.52 4.83
N PRO A 7 7.84 -12.21 4.79
CA PRO A 7 7.94 -11.43 6.01
C PRO A 7 6.60 -11.48 6.75
N ASP A 8 6.65 -11.51 8.08
CA ASP A 8 5.45 -11.47 8.88
C ASP A 8 4.78 -10.10 8.75
N ILE A 9 3.61 -10.10 8.13
CA ILE A 9 2.77 -8.94 7.88
C ILE A 9 1.42 -9.07 8.59
N SER A 10 1.24 -10.09 9.43
CA SER A 10 -0.02 -10.32 10.17
C SER A 10 -0.44 -9.12 11.02
N HIS A 11 0.56 -8.37 11.50
CA HIS A 11 0.37 -7.13 12.26
C HIS A 11 0.00 -5.91 11.41
N LEU A 12 -0.04 -6.02 10.08
CA LEU A 12 -0.44 -4.94 9.19
C LEU A 12 -1.91 -5.08 8.79
N SER A 13 -2.60 -3.97 8.62
CA SER A 13 -3.99 -3.93 8.14
C SER A 13 -4.14 -4.21 6.63
N VAL A 14 -3.16 -4.86 5.99
CA VAL A 14 -3.14 -5.11 4.54
C VAL A 14 -2.82 -6.55 4.22
N SER A 15 -3.48 -7.10 3.21
CA SER A 15 -3.28 -8.47 2.75
C SER A 15 -2.11 -8.58 1.77
N ARG A 16 -1.60 -9.80 1.55
CA ARG A 16 -0.57 -10.07 0.53
C ARG A 16 -0.93 -9.53 -0.87
N PRO A 17 -2.14 -9.73 -1.43
CA PRO A 17 -2.50 -9.15 -2.72
C PRO A 17 -2.54 -7.61 -2.72
N GLU A 18 -2.93 -6.99 -1.61
CA GLU A 18 -2.97 -5.52 -1.46
C GLU A 18 -1.57 -4.86 -1.43
N LEU A 19 -0.53 -5.58 -0.97
CA LEU A 19 0.81 -5.00 -0.79
C LEU A 19 1.38 -4.34 -2.06
N THR A 20 1.16 -4.92 -3.24
CA THR A 20 1.69 -4.33 -4.49
C THR A 20 1.03 -2.98 -4.79
N ASN A 21 -0.26 -2.85 -4.48
CA ASN A 21 -0.97 -1.58 -4.62
C ASN A 21 -0.45 -0.53 -3.62
N VAL A 22 -0.25 -0.92 -2.36
CA VAL A 22 0.34 -0.05 -1.33
C VAL A 22 1.72 0.43 -1.75
N LEU A 23 2.60 -0.49 -2.17
CA LEU A 23 3.94 -0.16 -2.63
C LEU A 23 3.90 0.81 -3.83
N ARG A 24 2.95 0.63 -4.75
CA ARG A 24 2.75 1.57 -5.87
C ARG A 24 2.38 2.97 -5.40
N GLN A 25 1.55 3.10 -4.37
CA GLN A 25 1.20 4.39 -3.78
C GLN A 25 2.36 5.04 -3.03
N MET A 26 3.24 4.24 -2.43
CA MET A 26 4.48 4.75 -1.80
C MET A 26 5.50 5.29 -2.81
N GLY A 27 5.34 4.95 -4.10
CA GLY A 27 6.10 5.54 -5.21
C GLY A 27 7.61 5.40 -5.04
N GLN A 28 8.30 6.54 -4.91
CA GLN A 28 9.75 6.66 -4.83
C GLN A 28 10.39 6.08 -3.56
N LEU A 29 9.60 5.77 -2.52
CA LEU A 29 10.11 5.06 -1.34
C LEU A 29 10.39 3.58 -1.62
N VAL A 30 9.80 3.04 -2.69
CA VAL A 30 9.93 1.63 -3.10
C VAL A 30 10.96 1.52 -4.20
N LYS A 31 11.95 0.64 -4.00
CA LYS A 31 12.85 0.25 -5.08
C LYS A 31 12.16 -0.77 -5.97
N TRP A 32 11.64 -0.29 -7.10
CA TRP A 32 11.09 -1.17 -8.13
C TRP A 32 12.23 -1.94 -8.81
N PRO A 33 12.20 -3.28 -8.79
CA PRO A 33 13.20 -4.07 -9.45
C PRO A 33 13.09 -3.92 -10.98
N GLN A 34 14.21 -4.12 -11.68
CA GLN A 34 14.17 -4.34 -13.13
C GLN A 34 13.33 -5.58 -13.48
N LYS A 35 12.93 -5.68 -14.75
CA LYS A 35 12.30 -6.90 -15.29
C LYS A 35 13.13 -8.13 -14.91
N MET A 36 12.44 -9.24 -14.69
CA MET A 36 13.08 -10.46 -14.25
C MET A 36 14.18 -10.85 -15.26
N ASN A 37 15.40 -11.08 -14.78
CA ASN A 37 16.53 -11.53 -15.60
C ASN A 37 16.61 -13.06 -15.66
N ALA A 38 15.47 -13.75 -15.57
CA ALA A 38 15.42 -15.19 -15.73
C ALA A 38 15.36 -15.54 -17.22
N PRO A 39 16.08 -16.58 -17.67
CA PRO A 39 15.96 -17.08 -19.04
C PRO A 39 14.52 -17.52 -19.31
N ASP A 40 14.07 -17.33 -20.54
CA ASP A 40 12.67 -17.62 -20.93
C ASP A 40 12.24 -19.05 -20.66
N SER A 41 13.19 -20.01 -20.66
CA SER A 41 12.95 -21.41 -20.32
C SER A 41 12.50 -21.65 -18.86
N LEU A 42 12.78 -20.71 -17.95
CA LEU A 42 12.35 -20.75 -16.55
C LEU A 42 11.10 -19.89 -16.32
N ARG A 43 10.62 -19.18 -17.35
CA ARG A 43 9.40 -18.38 -17.27
C ARG A 43 8.22 -19.28 -17.57
N ASN A 44 7.26 -19.32 -16.64
CA ASN A 44 5.95 -19.84 -16.95
C ASN A 44 5.07 -18.71 -17.52
N PRO A 45 4.72 -18.72 -18.83
CA PRO A 45 3.89 -17.67 -19.44
C PRO A 45 2.46 -17.64 -18.88
N GLY A 46 2.01 -18.71 -18.22
CA GLY A 46 0.70 -18.75 -17.54
C GLY A 46 0.68 -18.02 -16.19
N LEU A 47 1.83 -17.56 -15.68
CA LEU A 47 1.92 -16.86 -14.39
C LEU A 47 2.29 -15.40 -14.58
N TRP A 48 1.60 -14.52 -13.84
CA TRP A 48 1.80 -13.08 -13.88
C TRP A 48 2.25 -12.53 -12.53
N CYS A 49 3.24 -11.64 -12.54
CA CYS A 49 3.70 -10.93 -11.35
C CYS A 49 3.41 -9.43 -11.48
N ASP A 50 2.41 -8.93 -10.73
CA ASP A 50 2.06 -7.51 -10.73
C ASP A 50 3.18 -6.58 -10.25
N PHE A 51 4.13 -7.10 -9.46
CA PHE A 51 5.26 -6.30 -8.95
C PHE A 51 6.28 -5.99 -10.05
N HIS A 52 6.53 -6.94 -10.96
CA HIS A 52 7.39 -6.73 -12.13
C HIS A 52 6.62 -6.30 -13.39
N ARG A 53 5.28 -6.47 -13.38
CA ARG A 53 4.43 -6.38 -14.58
C ARG A 53 4.97 -7.25 -15.72
N ASP A 54 5.32 -8.47 -15.37
CA ASP A 54 5.98 -9.43 -16.27
C ASP A 54 5.43 -10.84 -16.05
N GLN A 55 5.61 -11.68 -17.08
CA GLN A 55 5.24 -13.08 -17.03
C GLN A 55 6.40 -13.93 -16.48
N GLY A 56 6.06 -15.03 -15.82
CA GLY A 56 7.03 -16.07 -15.47
C GLY A 56 6.84 -16.67 -14.09
N HIS A 57 6.40 -15.89 -13.11
CA HIS A 57 6.15 -16.32 -11.73
C HIS A 57 4.94 -15.60 -11.14
N GLN A 58 4.35 -16.18 -10.09
CA GLN A 58 3.30 -15.49 -9.34
C GLN A 58 3.91 -14.48 -8.39
N LYS A 59 3.14 -13.46 -8.05
CA LYS A 59 3.50 -12.48 -7.01
C LYS A 59 3.91 -13.14 -5.69
N GLU A 60 3.28 -14.25 -5.33
CA GLU A 60 3.54 -15.06 -4.13
C GLU A 60 4.83 -15.89 -4.21
N ASP A 61 5.59 -15.81 -5.29
CA ASP A 61 6.94 -16.36 -5.37
C ASP A 61 7.99 -15.27 -5.62
N CYS A 62 7.55 -14.01 -5.79
CA CYS A 62 8.42 -12.90 -6.12
C CYS A 62 9.37 -12.58 -4.97
N VAL A 63 10.63 -12.98 -5.13
CA VAL A 63 11.70 -12.76 -4.14
C VAL A 63 12.00 -11.28 -3.97
N ALA A 64 12.04 -10.51 -5.07
CA ALA A 64 12.26 -9.07 -5.01
C ALA A 64 11.17 -8.36 -4.18
N LEU A 65 9.90 -8.77 -4.34
CA LEU A 65 8.80 -8.25 -3.54
C LEU A 65 9.00 -8.55 -2.05
N LYS A 66 9.30 -9.80 -1.69
CA LYS A 66 9.56 -10.19 -0.29
C LYS A 66 10.68 -9.36 0.35
N ILE A 67 11.78 -9.19 -0.37
CA ILE A 67 12.95 -8.42 0.09
C ILE A 67 12.55 -6.96 0.33
N GLU A 68 11.85 -6.35 -0.63
CA GLU A 68 11.49 -4.93 -0.51
C GLU A 68 10.48 -4.68 0.61
N VAL A 69 9.49 -5.57 0.78
CA VAL A 69 8.54 -5.50 1.91
C VAL A 69 9.27 -5.63 3.24
N ASN A 70 10.17 -6.62 3.38
CA ASN A 70 10.96 -6.79 4.59
C ASN A 70 11.84 -5.56 4.89
N LYS A 71 12.44 -4.97 3.86
CA LYS A 71 13.27 -3.76 4.00
C LYS A 71 12.44 -2.56 4.45
N LEU A 72 11.25 -2.36 3.90
CA LEU A 72 10.36 -1.25 4.29
C LEU A 72 9.77 -1.44 5.69
N LEU A 73 9.51 -2.68 6.08
CA LEU A 73 9.12 -3.03 7.45
C LEU A 73 10.23 -2.72 8.45
N LYS A 74 11.47 -3.17 8.17
CA LYS A 74 12.63 -2.91 9.02
C LYS A 74 12.92 -1.41 9.20
N LYS A 75 12.59 -0.60 8.19
CA LYS A 75 12.72 0.86 8.24
C LYS A 75 11.54 1.59 8.86
N GLY A 76 10.44 0.91 9.18
CA GLY A 76 9.21 1.54 9.69
C GLY A 76 8.31 2.17 8.62
N HIS A 77 8.85 2.51 7.45
CA HIS A 77 8.15 3.27 6.40
C HIS A 77 6.83 2.64 5.96
N LEU A 78 6.75 1.30 5.88
CA LEU A 78 5.50 0.65 5.48
C LEU A 78 4.40 0.83 6.52
N ARG A 79 4.75 0.80 7.82
CA ARG A 79 3.80 1.00 8.93
C ARG A 79 3.33 2.45 8.99
N GLU A 80 4.28 3.38 8.86
CA GLU A 80 4.00 4.82 8.85
C GLU A 80 3.06 5.20 7.71
N PHE A 81 3.36 4.74 6.49
CA PHE A 81 2.53 5.01 5.32
C PHE A 81 1.08 4.51 5.49
N LEU A 82 0.90 3.30 6.04
CA LEU A 82 -0.43 2.75 6.30
C LEU A 82 -1.18 3.54 7.39
N SER A 83 -0.47 4.01 8.43
CA SER A 83 -1.06 4.85 9.48
C SER A 83 -1.52 6.21 8.92
N GLU A 84 -0.68 6.87 8.13
CA GLU A 84 -1.01 8.16 7.51
C GLU A 84 -2.19 8.03 6.53
N LYS A 85 -2.23 6.95 5.74
CA LYS A 85 -3.36 6.67 4.85
C LYS A 85 -4.68 6.50 5.61
N ALA A 86 -4.65 5.84 6.76
CA ALA A 86 -5.85 5.68 7.61
C ALA A 86 -6.32 7.04 8.18
N LYS A 87 -5.41 7.88 8.66
CA LYS A 87 -5.72 9.23 9.18
C LYS A 87 -6.31 10.13 8.09
N SER A 88 -5.73 10.10 6.88
CA SER A 88 -6.22 10.87 5.72
C SER A 88 -7.63 10.48 5.29
N HIS A 89 -8.03 9.23 5.50
CA HIS A 89 -9.40 8.79 5.21
C HIS A 89 -10.39 9.32 6.26
N LEU A 90 -9.98 9.40 7.53
CA LEU A 90 -10.81 9.89 8.63
C LEU A 90 -11.01 11.42 8.58
N SER A 91 -9.97 12.17 8.19
CA SER A 91 -10.05 13.65 8.13
C SER A 91 -11.00 14.17 7.06
N LYS A 92 -11.47 13.32 6.14
CA LYS A 92 -12.47 13.68 5.12
C LYS A 92 -13.90 13.66 5.67
N GLU A 93 -14.13 13.04 6.82
CA GLU A 93 -15.44 12.89 7.48
C GLU A 93 -15.65 13.90 8.62
N THR A 94 -14.88 15.00 8.69
CA THR A 94 -15.05 15.99 9.77
C THR A 94 -15.27 17.43 9.30
N THR A 95 -15.46 17.67 8.00
CA THR A 95 -15.84 19.01 7.48
C THR A 95 -17.33 19.13 7.10
N GLY A 96 -18.18 18.25 7.65
CA GLY A 96 -19.62 18.20 7.39
C GLY A 96 -20.48 18.51 8.60
N ARG A 97 -20.11 19.46 9.46
CA ARG A 97 -21.06 20.02 10.44
C ARG A 97 -20.69 21.45 10.84
N PRO A 98 -21.32 22.48 10.25
CA PRO A 98 -21.55 23.70 11.00
C PRO A 98 -22.65 23.39 12.01
N THR A 99 -22.27 23.12 13.26
CA THR A 99 -23.13 23.50 14.37
C THR A 99 -23.05 25.01 14.43
N GLU A 100 -24.08 25.70 13.93
CA GLU A 100 -24.37 27.05 14.41
C GLU A 100 -25.73 26.99 15.10
N ALA A 101 -25.67 27.14 16.41
CA ALA A 101 -26.84 27.31 17.25
C ALA A 101 -27.50 28.66 16.92
N ALA A 102 -28.83 28.65 16.78
CA ALA A 102 -29.67 29.84 16.94
C ALA A 102 -29.35 30.54 18.29
N PRO A 103 -29.57 31.86 18.51
CA PRO A 103 -30.70 32.63 17.98
C PRO A 103 -30.41 34.12 17.65
N LEU A 104 -30.91 34.63 16.52
CA LEU A 104 -30.99 36.07 16.30
C LEU A 104 -32.41 36.45 15.88
N SER A 105 -33.07 37.20 16.77
CA SER A 105 -34.39 37.81 16.59
C SER A 105 -34.46 38.64 15.31
N PRO A 106 -35.61 38.69 14.60
CA PRO A 106 -35.80 39.66 13.53
C PRO A 106 -36.01 41.09 14.10
N PRO A 107 -35.53 42.14 13.42
CA PRO A 107 -35.76 43.53 13.82
C PRO A 107 -37.22 43.96 13.54
N PRO A 108 -37.75 44.97 14.25
CA PRO A 108 -39.10 45.49 14.02
C PRO A 108 -39.14 46.27 12.70
N GLN A 109 -40.20 46.06 11.92
CA GLN A 109 -40.54 46.85 10.74
C GLN A 109 -41.95 47.43 10.96
N ASP A 110 -42.09 48.71 10.67
CA ASP A 110 -43.27 49.60 10.79
C ASP A 110 -44.52 49.07 10.05
#